data_AF-A0A8J6FP65-F1
#
_entry.id   AF-A0A8J6FP65-F1
#
_cell.length_a   1.000
_cell.length_b   1.000
_cell.length_c   1.000
_cell.angle_alpha   90.00
_cell.angle_beta   90.00
_cell.angle_gamma   90.00
#
_symmetry.space_group_name_H-M   'P 1'
#
loop_
_entity.id
_entity.type
_entity.pdbx_description
1 polymer ?
#
loop_
_entity_poly.entity_id
_entity_poly.type
_entity_poly.pdbx_seq_one_letter_code
_entity_poly.pdbx_strand_id
1 'polypeptide(L)'
;MLYTYVKQIEPSLYLKLFQKALDPDVFNEIIKILRLKYIVNEDADVVLEILKTFSELKRFDMAVMFLSESEKEDVRTLFAYIEKTKTNDTCAALKKKYGF
;
A
#
# COMPACT_ATOMS: atom_id res chain seq x y z
N MET A 1 -10.64 13.82 7.64
CA MET A 1 -9.49 14.75 7.71
C MET A 1 -8.17 14.09 7.29
N LEU A 2 -7.85 12.85 7.69
CA LEU A 2 -6.61 12.16 7.29
C LEU A 2 -6.40 12.01 5.77
N TYR A 3 -7.46 11.74 4.99
CA TYR A 3 -7.34 11.60 3.52
C TYR A 3 -6.68 12.80 2.83
N THR A 4 -6.97 14.02 3.28
CA THR A 4 -6.42 15.25 2.67
C THR A 4 -4.93 15.40 2.96
N TYR A 5 -4.47 14.94 4.12
CA TYR A 5 -3.04 14.91 4.47
C TYR A 5 -2.28 13.86 3.65
N VAL A 6 -2.84 12.65 3.52
CA VAL A 6 -2.27 11.58 2.70
C VAL A 6 -2.16 12.01 1.24
N LYS A 7 -3.17 12.73 0.71
CA LYS A 7 -3.15 13.25 -0.67
C LYS A 7 -2.05 14.30 -0.92
N GLN A 8 -1.61 15.02 0.12
CA GLN A 8 -0.54 16.03 -0.01
C GLN A 8 0.87 15.42 0.03
N ILE A 9 1.00 14.14 0.38
CA ILE A 9 2.28 13.45 0.45
C ILE A 9 2.52 12.77 -0.90
N GLU A 10 3.56 13.20 -1.62
CA GLU A 10 3.98 12.47 -2.82
C GLU A 10 4.41 11.03 -2.45
N PRO A 11 4.17 10.04 -3.32
CA PRO A 11 4.65 8.66 -3.15
C PRO A 11 6.15 8.59 -2.76
N SER A 12 6.97 9.47 -3.35
CA SER A 12 8.40 9.62 -3.08
C SER A 12 8.74 10.04 -1.64
N LEU A 13 7.85 10.77 -0.96
CA LEU A 13 8.01 11.24 0.41
C LEU A 13 7.70 10.16 1.45
N TYR A 14 6.89 9.13 1.12
CA TYR A 14 6.66 7.99 2.02
C TYR A 14 7.97 7.27 2.35
N LEU A 15 8.85 7.09 1.36
CA LEU A 15 10.17 6.52 1.55
C LEU A 15 11.03 7.30 2.55
N LYS A 16 10.95 8.64 2.52
CA LYS A 16 11.70 9.51 3.45
C LYS A 16 11.05 9.59 4.83
N LEU A 17 9.73 9.63 4.91
CA LEU A 17 8.98 9.77 6.16
C LEU A 17 9.08 8.49 7.02
N PHE A 18 8.94 7.32 6.39
CA PHE A 18 8.91 6.03 7.09
C PHE A 18 10.27 5.31 7.09
N GLN A 19 11.34 5.99 6.65
CA GLN A 19 12.68 5.42 6.52
C GLN A 19 13.24 4.88 7.85
N LYS A 20 12.94 5.55 8.97
CA LYS A 20 13.46 5.20 10.31
C LYS A 20 12.58 4.19 11.04
N ALA A 21 11.26 4.29 10.88
CA ALA A 21 10.30 3.33 11.40
C ALA A 21 9.01 3.42 10.60
N LEU A 22 8.58 2.31 10.02
CA LEU A 22 7.20 2.11 9.59
C LEU A 22 6.45 1.53 10.77
N ASP A 23 5.50 2.28 11.32
CA ASP A 23 4.61 1.81 12.36
C ASP A 23 3.50 0.95 11.70
N PRO A 24 3.25 -0.29 12.15
CA PRO A 24 2.19 -1.13 11.61
C PRO A 24 0.82 -0.47 11.60
N ASP A 25 0.45 0.28 12.64
CA ASP A 25 -0.86 0.92 12.72
C ASP A 25 -1.00 2.00 11.63
N VAL A 26 0.07 2.76 11.40
CA VAL A 26 0.12 3.79 10.35
C VAL A 26 0.07 3.16 8.97
N PHE A 27 0.79 2.05 8.77
CA PHE A 27 0.73 1.29 7.53
C PHE A 27 -0.69 0.81 7.24
N ASN A 28 -1.37 0.27 8.24
CA ASN A 28 -2.74 -0.23 8.13
C ASN A 28 -3.74 0.90 7.80
N GLU A 29 -3.60 2.06 8.45
CA GLU A 29 -4.41 3.23 8.10
C GLU A 29 -4.20 3.68 6.66
N ILE A 30 -2.96 3.65 6.16
CA ILE A 30 -2.65 4.02 4.78
C ILE A 30 -3.27 3.03 3.80
N ILE A 31 -3.15 1.72 4.03
CA ILE A 31 -3.77 0.68 3.21
C ILE A 31 -5.30 0.89 3.14
N LYS A 32 -5.93 1.18 4.27
CA LYS A 32 -7.36 1.47 4.33
C LYS A 32 -7.74 2.71 3.52
N ILE A 33 -6.93 3.76 3.57
CA ILE A 33 -7.14 4.96 2.77
C ILE A 33 -6.98 4.68 1.27
N LEU A 34 -5.95 3.92 0.87
CA LEU A 34 -5.78 3.50 -0.52
C LEU A 34 -7.02 2.74 -1.01
N ARG A 35 -7.52 1.78 -0.22
CA ARG A 35 -8.72 1.00 -0.57
C ARG A 35 -9.95 1.89 -0.71
N LEU A 36 -10.22 2.73 0.29
CA LEU A 36 -11.47 3.50 0.34
C LEU A 36 -11.49 4.69 -0.63
N LYS A 37 -10.33 5.22 -1.00
CA LYS A 37 -10.24 6.49 -1.72
C LYS A 37 -9.51 6.40 -3.05
N TYR A 38 -8.44 5.61 -3.16
CA TYR A 38 -7.68 5.54 -4.40
C TYR A 38 -8.35 4.66 -5.44
N ILE A 39 -8.95 3.52 -5.03
CA ILE A 39 -9.75 2.66 -5.94
C ILE A 39 -10.84 3.44 -6.67
N VAL A 40 -11.40 4.48 -6.02
CA VAL A 40 -12.53 5.26 -6.54
C VAL A 40 -12.09 6.47 -7.34
N ASN A 41 -10.92 7.06 -7.05
CA ASN A 41 -10.56 8.41 -7.54
C ASN A 41 -9.22 8.49 -8.28
N GLU A 42 -8.36 7.47 -8.22
CA GLU A 42 -6.99 7.53 -8.70
C GLU A 42 -6.67 6.32 -9.61
N ASP A 43 -5.64 6.45 -10.44
CA ASP A 43 -5.21 5.38 -11.35
C ASP A 43 -4.55 4.22 -10.58
N ALA A 44 -4.73 2.99 -11.09
CA ALA A 44 -4.14 1.78 -10.52
C ALA A 44 -2.60 1.84 -10.49
N ASP A 45 -1.99 2.60 -11.40
CA ASP A 45 -0.53 2.81 -11.43
C ASP A 45 -0.02 3.52 -10.17
N VAL A 46 -0.76 4.52 -9.66
CA VAL A 46 -0.38 5.27 -8.46
C VAL A 46 -0.43 4.38 -7.23
N VAL A 47 -1.47 3.55 -7.14
CA VAL A 47 -1.62 2.57 -6.05
C VAL A 47 -0.47 1.55 -6.09
N LEU A 48 -0.15 1.04 -7.27
CA LEU A 48 0.94 0.09 -7.45
C LEU A 48 2.30 0.70 -7.08
N GLU A 49 2.57 1.94 -7.46
CA GLU A 49 3.80 2.65 -7.13
C GLU A 49 3.94 2.83 -5.61
N ILE A 50 2.88 3.27 -4.93
CA ILE A 50 2.86 3.41 -3.47
C ILE A 50 3.11 2.06 -2.78
N LEU A 51 2.45 0.98 -3.22
CA LEU A 51 2.66 -0.35 -2.65
C LEU A 51 4.10 -0.85 -2.86
N LYS A 52 4.70 -0.52 -4.02
CA LYS A 52 6.11 -0.83 -4.31
C LYS A 52 7.05 -0.07 -3.37
N THR A 53 6.84 1.23 -3.22
CA THR A 53 7.57 2.11 -2.29
C THR A 53 7.54 1.57 -0.86
N PHE A 54 6.39 1.09 -0.38
CA PHE A 54 6.30 0.44 0.94
C PHE A 54 7.13 -0.84 1.02
N SER A 55 7.14 -1.65 -0.04
CA SER A 55 7.90 -2.92 -0.10
C SER A 55 9.42 -2.74 -0.06
N GLU A 56 9.92 -1.51 -0.23
CA GLU A 56 11.35 -1.17 -0.17
C GLU A 56 11.77 -0.65 1.21
N LEU A 57 10.84 -0.46 2.14
CA LEU A 57 11.12 0.00 3.50
C LEU A 57 11.69 -1.12 4.37
N LYS A 58 12.68 -0.79 5.21
CA LYS A 58 13.39 -1.75 6.08
C LYS A 58 12.50 -2.52 7.08
N ARG A 59 11.34 -1.97 7.45
CA ARG A 59 10.40 -2.59 8.40
C ARG A 59 9.11 -3.08 7.73
N PHE A 60 9.11 -3.17 6.41
CA PHE A 60 7.97 -3.65 5.65
C PHE A 60 7.56 -5.07 6.06
N ASP A 61 8.52 -6.00 6.15
CA ASP A 61 8.23 -7.39 6.54
C ASP A 61 7.56 -7.47 7.91
N MET A 62 7.98 -6.63 8.86
CA MET A 62 7.32 -6.53 10.17
C MET A 62 5.90 -5.99 10.03
N ALA A 63 5.70 -4.89 9.29
CA ALA A 63 4.37 -4.31 9.09
C ALA A 63 3.40 -5.33 8.46
N VAL A 64 3.86 -6.12 7.50
CA VAL A 64 3.06 -7.21 6.88
C VAL A 64 2.74 -8.31 7.89
N MET A 65 3.67 -8.69 8.77
CA MET A 65 3.42 -9.69 9.82
C MET A 65 2.38 -9.22 10.86
N PHE A 66 2.27 -7.92 11.09
CA PHE A 66 1.30 -7.34 12.03
C PHE A 66 -0.08 -7.08 11.42
N LEU A 67 -0.27 -7.33 10.11
CA LEU A 67 -1.59 -7.24 9.48
C LEU A 67 -2.53 -8.30 10.07
N SER A 68 -3.68 -7.83 10.56
CA SER A 68 -4.84 -8.67 10.85
C SER A 68 -5.46 -9.22 9.57
N GLU A 69 -6.28 -10.26 9.69
CA GLU A 69 -6.97 -10.85 8.53
C GLU A 69 -7.87 -9.84 7.78
N SER A 70 -8.48 -8.88 8.50
CA SER A 70 -9.27 -7.82 7.87
C SER A 70 -8.39 -6.90 7.01
N GLU A 71 -7.19 -6.56 7.46
CA GLU A 71 -6.29 -5.67 6.73
C GLU A 71 -5.62 -6.40 5.56
N LYS A 72 -5.34 -7.69 5.72
CA LYS A 72 -4.92 -8.56 4.61
C LYS A 72 -5.96 -8.58 3.49
N GLU A 73 -7.25 -8.61 3.84
CA GLU A 73 -8.33 -8.55 2.86
C GLU A 73 -8.39 -7.21 2.13
N ASP A 74 -8.08 -6.11 2.82
CA ASP A 74 -7.96 -4.79 2.20
C ASP A 74 -6.81 -4.76 1.17
N VAL A 75 -5.65 -5.34 1.50
CA VAL A 75 -4.52 -5.48 0.58
C VAL A 75 -4.87 -6.36 -0.63
N ARG A 76 -5.55 -7.49 -0.41
CA ARG A 76 -6.04 -8.34 -1.52
C ARG A 76 -7.00 -7.60 -2.44
N THR A 77 -7.90 -6.79 -1.87
CA THR A 77 -8.84 -5.96 -2.64
C THR A 77 -8.09 -4.95 -3.51
N LEU A 78 -7.05 -4.32 -2.97
CA LEU A 78 -6.19 -3.39 -3.73
C LEU A 78 -5.49 -4.09 -4.89
N PHE A 79 -4.89 -5.25 -4.64
CA PHE A 79 -4.24 -6.00 -5.72
C PHE A 79 -5.22 -6.53 -6.76
N ALA A 80 -6.42 -6.97 -6.36
CA ALA A 80 -7.47 -7.38 -7.28
C ALA A 80 -7.94 -6.21 -8.17
N TYR A 81 -8.03 -5.01 -7.61
CA TYR A 81 -8.31 -3.80 -8.38
C TYR A 81 -7.22 -3.49 -9.40
N ILE A 82 -5.94 -3.60 -9.00
CA ILE A 82 -4.81 -3.39 -9.90
C ILE A 82 -4.82 -4.43 -11.01
N GLU A 83 -4.98 -5.72 -10.70
CA GLU A 83 -5.01 -6.80 -11.70
C GLU A 83 -6.17 -6.68 -12.68
N LYS A 84 -7.34 -6.24 -12.22
CA LYS A 84 -8.50 -6.00 -13.09
C LYS A 84 -8.24 -4.86 -14.09
N THR A 85 -7.40 -3.91 -13.71
CA THR A 85 -7.11 -2.71 -14.53
C THR A 85 -5.89 -2.94 -15.43
N LYS A 86 -4.84 -3.61 -14.92
CA LYS A 86 -3.61 -3.98 -15.63
C LYS A 86 -2.98 -5.25 -15.05
N THR A 87 -2.73 -6.23 -15.90
CA THR A 87 -1.88 -7.39 -15.57
C THR A 87 -0.42 -6.99 -15.74
N ASN A 88 0.25 -6.64 -14.64
CA ASN A 88 1.67 -6.28 -14.65
C ASN A 88 2.44 -7.30 -13.80
N ASP A 89 3.54 -7.86 -14.33
CA ASP A 89 4.41 -8.82 -13.61
C ASP A 89 4.90 -8.26 -12.26
N THR A 90 5.02 -6.94 -12.17
CA THR A 90 5.34 -6.21 -10.94
C THR A 90 4.30 -6.44 -9.84
N CYS A 91 3.01 -6.55 -10.19
CA CYS A 91 1.92 -6.80 -9.25
C CYS A 91 2.05 -8.20 -8.61
N ALA A 92 2.34 -9.22 -9.42
CA ALA A 92 2.54 -10.58 -8.94
C ALA A 92 3.78 -10.71 -8.04
N ALA A 93 4.87 -9.99 -8.37
CA ALA A 93 6.06 -9.94 -7.52
C ALA A 93 5.78 -9.24 -6.18
N LEU A 94 4.96 -8.18 -6.17
CA LEU A 94 4.55 -7.49 -4.95
C LEU A 94 3.62 -8.36 -4.10
N LYS A 95 2.62 -9.04 -4.67
CA LYS A 95 1.76 -9.98 -3.91
C LYS A 95 2.58 -10.95 -3.06
N LYS A 96 3.61 -11.56 -3.66
CA LYS A 96 4.54 -12.46 -2.95
C LYS A 96 5.27 -11.77 -1.79
N LYS A 97 5.71 -10.52 -1.97
CA LYS A 97 6.34 -9.75 -0.89
C LYS A 97 5.37 -9.43 0.25
N TYR A 98 4.10 -9.20 -0.07
CA TYR A 98 3.05 -8.97 0.92
C TYR A 98 2.54 -10.26 1.58
N GLY A 99 3.11 -11.43 1.24
CA GLY A 99 2.75 -12.72 1.84
C GLY A 99 1.52 -13.38 1.21
N PHE A 100 1.16 -13.02 -0.02
CA PHE A 100 0.04 -13.57 -0.80
C PHE A 100 0.50 -14.33 -2.05
#